data_AF-A0A3S0F6C5-F1
#
_entry.id   AF-A0A3S0F6C5-F1
#
_cell.length_a   1.000
_cell.length_b   1.000
_cell.length_c   1.000
_cell.angle_alpha   90.00
_cell.angle_beta   90.00
_cell.angle_gamma   90.00
#
_symmetry.space_group_name_H-M   'P 1'
#
loop_
_entity.id
_entity.type
_entity.pdbx_description
1 polymer ?
#
loop_
_entity_poly.entity_id
_entity_poly.type
_entity_poly.pdbx_seq_one_letter_code
_entity_poly.pdbx_strand_id
1 'polypeptide(L)'
;MDDAPGDAPPDPLDWLLPGHRPAPADALKRIQALCCAWPDLHAAMFVVLATHQGLPKDVLAVALKQFRPDLEAYSREDVVSLLTAVWNGGKGGFEAVLRTRANSPKRGAAGLSWVKE
;
A
#
# COMPACT_ATOMS: atom_id res chain seq x y z
N MET A 1 -17.74 -48.31 -1.15
CA MET A 1 -18.00 -46.87 -1.01
C MET A 1 -16.64 -46.23 -0.91
N ASP A 2 -16.10 -45.85 -2.07
CA ASP A 2 -14.85 -45.09 -2.20
C ASP A 2 -15.23 -43.62 -2.20
N ASP A 3 -15.10 -42.95 -1.05
CA ASP A 3 -15.09 -41.50 -1.00
C ASP A 3 -13.70 -41.04 -1.42
N ALA A 4 -13.51 -40.81 -2.72
CA ALA A 4 -12.37 -40.06 -3.20
C ALA A 4 -12.44 -38.64 -2.60
N PRO A 5 -11.37 -38.11 -2.00
CA PRO A 5 -11.39 -36.76 -1.45
C PRO A 5 -11.66 -35.80 -2.60
N GLY A 6 -12.88 -35.26 -2.63
CA GLY A 6 -13.29 -34.26 -3.59
C GLY A 6 -12.33 -33.08 -3.51
N ASP A 7 -11.82 -32.67 -4.66
CA ASP A 7 -10.97 -31.50 -4.85
C ASP A 7 -11.75 -30.28 -4.36
N ALA A 8 -11.56 -29.91 -3.08
CA ALA A 8 -12.23 -28.77 -2.50
C ALA A 8 -11.76 -27.53 -3.27
N PRO A 9 -12.68 -26.63 -3.68
CA PRO A 9 -12.27 -25.43 -4.41
C PRO A 9 -11.26 -24.65 -3.57
N PRO A 10 -10.22 -24.07 -4.19
CA PRO A 10 -9.17 -23.34 -3.47
C PRO A 10 -9.80 -22.23 -2.62
N ASP A 11 -9.32 -22.08 -1.38
CA ASP A 11 -9.89 -21.08 -0.48
C ASP A 11 -9.59 -19.68 -1.03
N PRO A 12 -10.61 -18.84 -1.26
CA PRO A 12 -10.41 -17.48 -1.78
C PRO A 12 -9.51 -16.61 -0.89
N LEU A 13 -9.25 -17.01 0.35
CA LEU A 13 -8.40 -16.33 1.32
C LEU A 13 -7.03 -16.99 1.52
N ASP A 14 -6.70 -18.06 0.79
CA ASP A 14 -5.39 -18.75 0.87
C ASP A 14 -4.20 -17.79 0.70
N TRP A 15 -4.43 -16.69 -0.02
CA TRP A 15 -3.41 -15.68 -0.26
C TRP A 15 -3.06 -14.79 0.93
N LEU A 16 -3.89 -14.79 1.97
CA LEU A 16 -3.61 -14.11 3.24
C LEU A 16 -2.77 -14.98 4.19
N LEU A 17 -2.60 -16.26 3.88
CA LEU A 17 -1.82 -17.16 4.71
C LEU A 17 -0.33 -16.74 4.75
N PRO A 18 0.33 -16.85 5.91
CA PRO A 18 1.75 -16.58 6.02
C PRO A 18 2.56 -17.41 5.02
N GLY A 19 3.50 -16.78 4.31
CA GLY A 19 4.40 -17.46 3.36
C GLY A 19 3.82 -17.69 1.97
N HIS A 20 2.55 -17.35 1.71
CA HIS A 20 1.99 -17.38 0.36
C HIS A 20 2.73 -16.39 -0.55
N ARG A 21 3.16 -16.85 -1.74
CA ARG A 21 3.80 -16.03 -2.77
C ARG A 21 2.89 -15.97 -3.99
N PRO A 22 1.98 -14.98 -4.07
CA PRO A 22 1.06 -14.90 -5.18
C PRO A 22 1.79 -14.52 -6.47
N ALA A 23 1.26 -14.96 -7.61
CA ALA A 23 1.73 -14.45 -8.89
C ALA A 23 1.49 -12.92 -8.97
N PRO A 24 2.40 -12.13 -9.58
CA PRO A 24 2.27 -10.67 -9.61
C PRO A 24 0.93 -10.16 -10.18
N ALA A 25 0.38 -10.86 -11.16
CA ALA A 25 -0.90 -10.51 -11.78
C ALA A 25 -2.09 -10.64 -10.81
N ASP A 26 -2.05 -11.61 -9.89
CA ASP A 26 -3.11 -11.83 -8.91
C ASP A 26 -3.04 -10.81 -7.77
N ALA A 27 -1.83 -10.43 -7.37
CA ALA A 27 -1.62 -9.34 -6.42
C ALA A 27 -2.20 -8.01 -6.95
N LEU A 28 -1.98 -7.68 -8.23
CA LEU A 28 -2.48 -6.43 -8.81
C LEU A 28 -4.02 -6.37 -8.82
N LYS A 29 -4.69 -7.47 -9.18
CA LYS A 29 -6.17 -7.57 -9.15
C LYS A 29 -6.73 -7.39 -7.73
N ARG A 30 -6.05 -7.96 -6.72
CA ARG A 30 -6.44 -7.81 -5.31
C ARG A 30 -6.24 -6.38 -4.83
N ILE A 31 -5.11 -5.76 -5.13
CA ILE A 31 -4.85 -4.35 -4.79
C ILE A 31 -5.94 -3.45 -5.41
N GLN A 32 -6.33 -3.70 -6.67
CA GLN A 32 -7.43 -2.98 -7.30
C GLN A 32 -8.75 -3.15 -6.52
N ALA A 33 -9.12 -4.39 -6.19
CA ALA A 33 -10.34 -4.67 -5.42
C ALA A 33 -10.34 -3.98 -4.05
N LEU A 34 -9.20 -3.99 -3.35
CA LEU A 34 -9.01 -3.29 -2.08
C LEU A 34 -9.09 -1.76 -2.24
N CYS A 35 -8.58 -1.20 -3.33
CA CYS A 35 -8.72 0.23 -3.58
C CYS A 35 -10.19 0.63 -3.83
N CYS A 36 -10.98 -0.22 -4.48
CA CYS A 36 -12.39 0.02 -4.75
C CYS A 36 -13.28 -0.13 -3.51
N ALA A 37 -13.02 -1.12 -2.66
CA ALA A 37 -13.87 -1.40 -1.50
C ALA A 37 -13.58 -0.47 -0.29
N TRP A 38 -12.44 0.23 -0.28
CA TRP A 38 -12.08 1.19 0.77
C TRP A 38 -11.96 2.61 0.20
N PRO A 39 -13.04 3.42 0.24
CA PRO A 39 -13.01 4.77 -0.30
C PRO A 39 -12.05 5.70 0.46
N ASP A 40 -11.91 5.52 1.78
CA ASP A 40 -10.91 6.25 2.57
C ASP A 40 -9.48 5.89 2.16
N LEU A 41 -8.66 6.90 1.85
CA LEU A 41 -7.30 6.71 1.33
C LEU A 41 -6.38 6.05 2.36
N HIS A 42 -6.44 6.52 3.61
CA HIS A 42 -5.64 5.94 4.70
C HIS A 42 -5.97 4.46 4.89
N ALA A 43 -7.26 4.11 4.97
CA ALA A 43 -7.71 2.74 5.15
C ALA A 43 -7.30 1.84 3.98
N ALA A 44 -7.46 2.30 2.74
CA ALA A 44 -7.02 1.52 1.58
C ALA A 44 -5.51 1.26 1.57
N MET A 45 -4.71 2.31 1.83
CA MET A 45 -3.25 2.17 1.90
C MET A 45 -2.83 1.23 3.03
N PHE A 46 -3.48 1.33 4.19
CA PHE A 46 -3.23 0.43 5.32
C PHE A 46 -3.57 -1.02 4.99
N VAL A 47 -4.76 -1.29 4.43
CA VAL A 47 -5.19 -2.65 4.09
C VAL A 47 -4.30 -3.27 3.01
N VAL A 48 -3.95 -2.51 1.96
CA VAL A 48 -3.01 -2.98 0.94
C VAL A 48 -1.67 -3.34 1.57
N LEU A 49 -1.12 -2.47 2.42
CA LEU A 49 0.16 -2.71 3.08
C LEU A 49 0.12 -3.93 4.02
N ALA A 50 -0.96 -4.08 4.79
CA ALA A 50 -1.13 -5.17 5.75
C ALA A 50 -1.32 -6.54 5.07
N THR A 51 -1.92 -6.56 3.88
CA THR A 51 -2.25 -7.80 3.15
C THR A 51 -1.22 -8.18 2.09
N HIS A 52 -0.34 -7.26 1.69
CA HIS A 52 0.68 -7.48 0.65
C HIS A 52 2.11 -7.28 1.20
N GLN A 53 2.38 -7.79 2.40
CA GLN A 53 3.67 -7.62 3.10
C GLN A 53 4.87 -8.19 2.34
N GLY A 54 4.65 -9.16 1.46
CA GLY A 54 5.69 -9.75 0.61
C GLY A 54 6.13 -8.86 -0.56
N LEU A 55 5.46 -7.74 -0.82
CA LEU A 55 5.79 -6.83 -1.90
C LEU A 55 6.62 -5.63 -1.41
N PRO A 56 7.64 -5.19 -2.16
CA PRO A 56 8.34 -3.95 -1.87
C PRO A 56 7.39 -2.75 -1.87
N LYS A 57 7.56 -1.81 -0.93
CA LYS A 57 6.74 -0.57 -0.85
C LYS A 57 6.74 0.23 -2.14
N ASP A 58 7.85 0.20 -2.87
CA ASP A 58 8.00 0.78 -4.19
C ASP A 58 7.03 0.23 -5.24
N VAL A 59 6.83 -1.10 -5.23
CA VAL A 59 5.87 -1.79 -6.11
C VAL A 59 4.45 -1.44 -5.69
N LEU A 60 4.18 -1.44 -4.38
CA LEU A 60 2.89 -1.04 -3.84
C LEU A 60 2.55 0.41 -4.20
N ALA A 61 3.53 1.33 -4.16
CA ALA A 61 3.34 2.73 -4.51
C ALA A 61 2.92 2.90 -5.98
N VAL A 62 3.52 2.14 -6.90
CA VAL A 62 3.11 2.14 -8.32
C VAL A 62 1.67 1.62 -8.48
N ALA A 63 1.33 0.50 -7.85
CA ALA A 63 -0.01 -0.07 -7.93
C ALA A 63 -1.08 0.84 -7.30
N LEU A 64 -0.79 1.45 -6.15
CA LEU A 64 -1.70 2.39 -5.50
C LEU A 64 -1.93 3.62 -6.36
N LYS A 65 -0.89 4.19 -6.97
CA LYS A 65 -1.05 5.31 -7.92
C LYS A 65 -1.89 4.95 -9.14
N GLN A 66 -1.86 3.71 -9.59
CA GLN A 66 -2.67 3.25 -10.72
C GLN A 66 -4.17 3.23 -10.38
N PHE A 67 -4.55 2.92 -9.14
CA PHE A 67 -5.95 2.71 -8.74
C PHE A 67 -6.52 3.81 -7.85
N ARG A 68 -5.70 4.75 -7.36
CA ARG A 68 -6.12 5.84 -6.48
C ARG A 68 -5.82 7.20 -7.14
N PRO A 69 -6.82 7.83 -7.78
CA PRO A 69 -6.65 9.16 -8.38
C PRO A 69 -6.30 10.24 -7.34
N ASP A 70 -6.68 10.05 -6.06
CA ASP A 70 -6.28 10.92 -4.96
C ASP A 70 -4.75 11.04 -4.79
N LEU A 71 -4.00 10.05 -5.31
CA LEU A 71 -2.54 10.02 -5.27
C LEU A 71 -1.87 10.63 -6.51
N GLU A 72 -2.64 11.16 -7.47
CA GLU A 72 -2.12 11.67 -8.75
C GLU A 72 -1.07 12.76 -8.54
N ALA A 73 -1.36 13.72 -7.65
CA ALA A 73 -0.52 14.86 -7.33
C ALA A 73 0.80 14.50 -6.60
N TYR A 74 0.91 13.29 -6.07
CA TYR A 74 2.06 12.86 -5.26
C TYR A 74 3.06 12.11 -6.11
N SER A 75 4.37 12.35 -5.94
CA SER A 75 5.38 11.52 -6.59
C SER A 75 5.36 10.08 -6.04
N ARG A 76 6.01 9.15 -6.73
CA ARG A 76 6.16 7.77 -6.21
C ARG A 76 6.86 7.75 -4.84
N GLU A 77 7.87 8.59 -4.65
CA GLU A 77 8.61 8.70 -3.39
C GLU A 77 7.71 9.24 -2.25
N ASP A 78 6.81 10.16 -2.56
CA ASP A 78 5.82 10.65 -1.60
C ASP A 78 4.88 9.53 -1.16
N VAL A 79 4.42 8.69 -2.09
CA VAL A 79 3.55 7.54 -1.78
C VAL A 79 4.28 6.49 -0.94
N VAL A 80 5.57 6.23 -1.21
CA VAL A 80 6.41 5.36 -0.35
C VAL A 80 6.55 5.94 1.07
N SER A 81 6.73 7.26 1.17
CA SER A 81 6.79 7.97 2.45
C SER A 81 5.46 7.86 3.21
N LEU A 82 4.33 8.01 2.51
CA LEU A 82 2.99 7.82 3.08
C LEU A 82 2.78 6.39 3.58
N LEU A 83 3.16 5.37 2.79
CA LEU A 83 3.09 3.97 3.21
C LEU A 83 3.92 3.69 4.47
N THR A 84 5.11 4.28 4.54
CA THR A 84 5.97 4.17 5.73
C THR A 84 5.35 4.84 6.94
N ALA A 85 4.74 6.01 6.76
CA ALA A 85 4.05 6.74 7.82
C ALA A 85 2.80 6.01 8.32
N VAL A 86 2.03 5.39 7.41
CA VAL A 86 0.88 4.53 7.76
C VAL A 86 1.33 3.35 8.62
N TRP A 87 2.44 2.69 8.28
CA TRP A 87 2.94 1.54 9.04
C TRP A 87 3.42 1.91 10.44
N ASN A 88 4.19 3.00 10.54
CA ASN A 88 4.89 3.35 11.78
C ASN A 88 4.09 4.28 12.70
N GLY A 89 3.20 5.09 12.13
CA GLY A 89 2.48 6.15 12.86
C GLY A 89 0.97 6.13 12.64
N GLY A 90 0.44 5.12 11.93
CA GLY A 90 -0.98 4.99 11.62
C GLY A 90 -1.54 6.26 10.97
N LYS A 91 -2.77 6.60 11.36
CA LYS A 91 -3.46 7.79 10.82
C LYS A 91 -2.74 9.10 11.14
N GLY A 92 -2.19 9.24 12.36
CA GLY A 92 -1.47 10.46 12.75
C GLY A 92 -0.23 10.71 11.90
N GLY A 93 0.57 9.66 11.65
CA GLY A 93 1.74 9.74 10.77
C GLY A 93 1.37 10.08 9.32
N PHE A 94 0.33 9.42 8.81
CA PHE A 94 -0.19 9.68 7.46
C PHE A 94 -0.60 11.15 7.26
N GLU A 95 -1.42 11.70 8.17
CA GLU A 95 -1.87 13.09 8.12
C GLU A 95 -0.72 14.10 8.24
N ALA A 96 0.32 13.77 9.02
CA ALA A 96 1.51 14.61 9.16
C ALA A 96 2.28 14.71 7.83
N VAL A 97 2.42 13.60 7.09
CA VAL A 97 3.07 13.60 5.78
C VAL A 97 2.23 14.39 4.77
N LEU A 98 0.91 14.17 4.71
CA LEU A 98 0.03 14.94 3.82
C LEU A 98 0.14 16.44 4.08
N ARG A 99 0.14 16.87 5.34
CA ARG A 99 0.30 18.29 5.72
C ARG A 99 1.64 18.86 5.28
N THR A 100 2.72 18.09 5.44
CA THR A 100 4.07 18.51 5.05
C THR A 100 4.18 18.70 3.53
N ARG A 101 3.54 17.81 2.76
CA ARG A 101 3.51 17.85 1.30
C ARG A 101 2.58 18.94 0.75
N ALA A 102 1.43 19.16 1.38
CA ALA A 102 0.54 20.28 1.07
C ALA A 102 1.25 21.64 1.25
N ASN A 103 2.12 21.75 2.26
CA ASN A 103 2.92 22.94 2.52
C ASN A 103 4.23 23.00 1.70
N SER A 104 4.56 21.98 0.90
CA SER A 104 5.77 21.92 0.09
C SER A 104 5.51 21.46 -1.35
N PRO A 105 4.70 22.17 -2.17
CA PRO A 105 4.21 21.61 -3.43
C PRO A 105 5.27 21.38 -4.52
N LYS A 106 6.53 21.85 -4.37
CA LYS A 106 7.57 21.80 -5.43
C LYS A 106 9.02 21.81 -4.93
N ARG A 107 9.35 21.29 -3.75
CA ARG A 107 10.76 21.17 -3.35
C ARG A 107 11.22 19.73 -3.47
N GLY A 108 11.87 19.43 -4.59
CA GLY A 108 12.79 18.31 -4.68
C GLY A 108 13.78 18.35 -3.52
N ALA A 109 14.21 17.16 -3.10
CA ALA A 109 15.23 16.87 -2.10
C ALA A 109 16.14 18.07 -1.75
N ALA A 110 15.79 18.83 -0.70
CA ALA A 110 16.67 19.86 -0.15
C ALA A 110 16.34 20.11 1.33
N GLY A 111 17.28 19.74 2.19
CA GLY A 111 17.52 20.45 3.44
C GLY A 111 16.99 19.81 4.73
N LEU A 112 17.57 18.68 5.15
CA LEU A 112 17.71 18.42 6.59
C LEU A 112 18.85 19.31 7.13
N SER A 113 18.53 20.56 7.49
CA SER A 113 19.45 21.47 8.19
C SER A 113 19.22 21.35 9.69
N TRP A 114 19.88 20.37 10.31
CA TRP A 114 20.07 20.31 11.77
C TRP A 114 21.54 20.01 12.11
N VAL A 115 22.46 20.56 11.33
CA VAL A 115 23.86 20.69 11.75
C VAL A 115 24.01 22.07 12.36
N LYS A 116 24.20 22.09 13.68
CA LYS A 116 24.57 23.26 14.46
C LYS A 116 26.09 23.38 14.40
N GLU A 117 26.58 24.53 13.93
CA GLU A 117 27.99 24.93 14.07
C GLU A 117 28.39 25.06 15.55
#